data_AF-M3FC13-F1
#
_entry.id   AF-M3FC13-F1
#
_cell.length_a   1.000
_cell.length_b   1.000
_cell.length_c   1.000
_cell.angle_alpha   90.00
_cell.angle_beta   90.00
_cell.angle_gamma   90.00
#
_symmetry.space_group_name_H-M   'P 1'
#
loop_
_entity.id
_entity.type
_entity.pdbx_description
1 polymer ?
#
loop_
_entity_poly.entity_id
_entity_poly.type
_entity_poly.pdbx_seq_one_letter_code
_entity_poly.pdbx_strand_id
1 'polypeptide(L)'
;MIFISVALFPEAKPLIETLGLKILRDKTPFPIYRNEKYILIVSGTGKIFSAMSVAFLLNEFKNSVTDSSWILNFGICGAPKKSSKIGESFLIHKIKDEGSSKSVYPDILFKSPIPESVLLTVDKPVFRNEISELPNTLVDMEAFGFFQASRKFFSSDKIRIVKTISDHFTKLESEKEIGIPSTISLRIKEALPNILSILSIPVSKGNEVELQQNETTAFLFIAEFLRLSETERIQLKDWMIGYKIRTGNSSEQGLNILKNANGTLNLKEAGVKTREEGRKGLYALKQFYQS
;
A
#
# COMPACT_ATOMS: atom_id res chain seq x y z
N MET A 1 11.43 3.35 6.63
CA MET A 1 11.21 2.35 7.69
C MET A 1 10.18 1.33 7.21
N ILE A 2 10.31 0.04 7.53
CA ILE A 2 9.25 -0.96 7.24
C ILE A 2 8.59 -1.37 8.54
N PHE A 3 7.27 -1.22 8.59
CA PHE A 3 6.47 -1.64 9.74
C PHE A 3 5.90 -3.03 9.49
N ILE A 4 5.90 -3.89 10.51
CA ILE A 4 5.43 -5.28 10.42
C ILE A 4 4.46 -5.53 11.57
N SER A 5 3.28 -6.09 11.28
CA SER A 5 2.30 -6.52 12.27
C SER A 5 2.04 -8.00 12.13
N VAL A 6 2.22 -8.75 13.21
CA VAL A 6 1.91 -10.18 13.31
C VAL A 6 1.02 -10.43 14.54
N ALA A 7 0.21 -11.48 14.51
CA ALA A 7 -0.75 -11.73 15.60
C ALA A 7 -0.09 -12.40 16.79
N LEU A 8 0.79 -13.36 16.52
CA LEU A 8 1.34 -14.28 17.52
C LEU A 8 2.86 -14.14 17.63
N PHE A 9 3.40 -14.26 18.84
CA PHE A 9 4.86 -14.30 19.02
C PHE A 9 5.54 -15.45 18.23
N PRO A 10 4.95 -16.66 18.14
CA PRO A 10 5.43 -17.69 17.22
C PRO A 10 5.59 -17.30 15.75
N GLU A 11 4.75 -16.37 15.25
CA GLU A 11 4.90 -15.82 13.89
C GLU A 11 6.02 -14.79 13.84
N ALA A 12 6.17 -14.00 14.91
CA ALA A 12 7.21 -12.99 15.04
C ALA A 12 8.61 -13.61 15.12
N LYS A 13 8.76 -14.73 15.84
CA LYS A 13 10.06 -15.27 16.27
C LYS A 13 11.03 -15.51 15.09
N PRO A 14 10.65 -16.21 14.00
CA PRO A 14 11.58 -16.42 12.88
C PRO A 14 11.98 -15.10 12.18
N LEU A 15 11.07 -14.12 12.13
CA LEU A 15 11.38 -12.78 11.58
C LEU A 15 12.31 -11.99 12.48
N ILE A 16 12.10 -12.04 13.80
CA ILE A 16 12.96 -11.40 14.80
C ILE A 16 14.40 -11.93 14.67
N GLU A 17 14.56 -13.25 14.62
CA GLU A 17 15.85 -13.91 14.49
C GLU A 17 16.53 -13.57 13.15
N THR A 18 15.78 -13.68 12.05
CA THR A 18 16.33 -13.47 10.69
C THR A 18 16.68 -12.01 10.41
N LEU A 19 15.88 -11.05 10.90
CA LEU A 19 16.10 -9.62 10.69
C LEU A 19 16.96 -8.98 11.79
N GLY A 20 17.36 -9.73 12.82
CA GLY A 20 18.15 -9.23 13.94
C GLY A 20 17.42 -8.15 14.76
N LEU A 21 16.12 -8.32 15.00
CA LEU A 21 15.31 -7.34 15.73
C LEU A 21 15.57 -7.45 17.24
N LYS A 22 15.62 -6.31 17.92
CA LYS A 22 15.77 -6.25 19.38
C LYS A 22 14.48 -5.78 20.02
N ILE A 23 14.11 -6.39 21.14
CA ILE A 23 12.93 -5.99 21.91
C ILE A 23 13.09 -4.55 22.41
N LEU A 24 12.03 -3.74 22.25
CA LEU A 24 11.91 -2.45 22.91
C LEU A 24 11.54 -2.71 24.38
N ARG A 25 12.38 -2.29 25.32
CA ARG A 25 12.22 -2.60 26.75
C ARG A 25 11.23 -1.70 27.47
N ASP A 26 10.81 -0.61 26.82
CA ASP A 26 9.80 0.29 27.36
C ASP A 26 8.47 -0.46 27.55
N LYS A 27 7.71 -0.10 28.58
CA LYS A 27 6.40 -0.70 28.83
C LYS A 27 5.41 -0.20 27.80
N THR A 28 5.25 -0.95 26.71
CA THR A 28 4.23 -0.73 25.69
C THR A 28 3.06 -1.71 25.87
N PRO A 29 1.83 -1.33 25.47
CA PRO A 29 0.66 -2.23 25.54
C PRO A 29 0.81 -3.47 24.64
N PHE A 30 1.66 -3.39 23.62
CA PHE A 30 1.97 -4.47 22.69
C PHE A 30 3.48 -4.69 22.61
N PRO A 31 4.00 -5.93 22.56
CA PRO A 31 5.42 -6.18 22.38
C PRO A 31 5.94 -5.64 21.04
N ILE A 32 7.03 -4.88 21.08
CA ILE A 32 7.67 -4.28 19.90
C ILE A 32 9.11 -4.74 19.79
N TYR A 33 9.52 -5.10 18.57
CA TYR A 33 10.88 -5.48 18.21
C TYR A 33 11.35 -4.59 17.06
N ARG A 34 12.55 -4.02 17.16
CA ARG A 34 13.02 -3.08 16.14
C ARG A 34 14.52 -3.17 15.86
N ASN A 35 14.89 -2.64 14.70
CA ASN A 35 16.24 -2.20 14.37
C ASN A 35 16.13 -0.89 13.55
N GLU A 36 17.18 -0.52 12.82
CA GLU A 36 17.20 0.72 12.02
C GLU A 36 16.27 0.70 10.79
N LYS A 37 15.88 -0.49 10.32
CA LYS A 37 15.11 -0.68 9.08
C LYS A 37 13.69 -1.20 9.30
N TYR A 38 13.46 -1.96 10.37
CA TYR A 38 12.21 -2.64 10.65
C TYR A 38 11.69 -2.34 12.06
N ILE A 39 10.38 -2.20 12.18
CA ILE A 39 9.67 -2.18 13.46
C ILE A 39 8.53 -3.19 13.38
N LEU A 40 8.60 -4.23 14.20
CA LEU A 40 7.64 -5.32 14.29
C LEU A 40 6.83 -5.21 15.58
N ILE A 41 5.51 -5.28 15.47
CA ILE A 41 4.58 -5.37 16.60
C ILE A 41 3.89 -6.73 16.64
N VAL A 42 3.72 -7.28 17.84
CA VAL A 42 2.86 -8.44 18.08
C VAL A 42 1.50 -7.94 18.56
N SER A 43 0.49 -8.04 17.71
CA SER A 43 -0.82 -7.43 17.95
C SER A 43 -1.69 -8.20 18.95
N GLY A 44 -1.54 -9.52 18.99
CA GLY A 44 -2.58 -10.42 19.50
C GLY A 44 -3.59 -10.79 18.42
N THR A 45 -4.40 -11.81 18.70
CA THR A 45 -5.37 -12.41 17.77
C THR A 45 -6.64 -11.56 17.64
N GLY A 46 -7.15 -11.46 16.41
CA GLY A 46 -8.42 -10.80 16.10
C GLY A 46 -8.30 -9.35 15.61
N LYS A 47 -9.27 -8.93 14.81
CA LYS A 47 -9.25 -7.66 14.06
C LYS A 47 -9.22 -6.41 14.93
N ILE A 48 -9.78 -6.48 16.14
CA ILE A 48 -9.78 -5.36 17.10
C ILE A 48 -8.36 -5.13 17.63
N PHE A 49 -7.70 -6.17 18.15
CA PHE A 49 -6.33 -6.11 18.63
C PHE A 49 -5.35 -5.72 17.51
N SER A 50 -5.53 -6.30 16.33
CA SER A 50 -4.82 -5.93 15.11
C SER A 50 -4.91 -4.43 14.83
N ALA A 51 -6.12 -3.87 14.74
CA ALA A 51 -6.34 -2.44 14.47
C ALA A 51 -5.73 -1.53 15.56
N MET A 52 -5.95 -1.87 16.84
CA MET A 52 -5.42 -1.10 17.98
C MET A 52 -3.89 -1.07 17.98
N SER A 53 -3.25 -2.22 17.73
CA SER A 53 -1.79 -2.33 17.71
C SER A 53 -1.17 -1.49 16.59
N VAL A 54 -1.76 -1.50 15.39
CA VAL A 54 -1.29 -0.71 14.25
C VAL A 54 -1.44 0.79 14.52
N ALA A 55 -2.60 1.21 15.04
CA ALA A 55 -2.83 2.61 15.39
C ALA A 55 -1.83 3.09 16.45
N PHE A 56 -1.58 2.26 17.48
CA PHE A 56 -0.57 2.53 18.49
C PHE A 56 0.84 2.62 17.87
N LEU A 57 1.25 1.61 17.09
CA LEU A 57 2.57 1.53 16.47
C LEU A 57 2.87 2.76 15.60
N LEU A 58 1.95 3.11 14.69
CA LEU A 58 2.19 4.18 13.73
C LEU A 58 2.12 5.57 14.38
N ASN A 59 1.37 5.73 15.47
CA ASN A 59 1.39 6.95 16.27
C ASN A 59 2.70 7.08 17.07
N GLU A 60 3.12 6.00 17.75
CA GLU A 60 4.34 5.97 18.56
C GLU A 60 5.59 6.27 17.72
N PHE A 61 5.65 5.72 16.50
CA PHE A 61 6.78 5.87 15.58
C PHE A 61 6.50 6.83 14.43
N LYS A 62 5.59 7.80 14.60
CA LYS A 62 5.22 8.76 13.54
C LYS A 62 6.41 9.50 12.93
N ASN A 63 7.41 9.84 13.75
CA ASN A 63 8.62 10.54 13.32
C ASN A 63 9.57 9.63 12.51
N SER A 64 9.35 8.32 12.53
CA SER A 64 10.09 7.34 11.71
C SER A 64 9.40 7.02 10.38
N VAL A 65 8.18 7.52 10.17
CA VAL A 65 7.45 7.37 8.90
C VAL A 65 8.03 8.35 7.88
N THR A 66 8.40 7.81 6.72
CA THR A 66 8.94 8.55 5.57
C THR A 66 8.15 8.16 4.31
N ASP A 67 8.37 8.85 3.20
CA ASP A 67 7.69 8.52 1.94
C ASP A 67 7.99 7.11 1.43
N SER A 68 9.19 6.60 1.72
CA SER A 68 9.62 5.23 1.42
C SER A 68 9.13 4.19 2.43
N SER A 69 8.43 4.62 3.48
CA SER A 69 7.92 3.71 4.51
C SER A 69 6.63 3.04 4.07
N TRP A 70 6.44 1.82 4.55
CA TRP A 70 5.27 1.00 4.26
C TRP A 70 5.07 -0.05 5.35
N ILE A 71 3.91 -0.69 5.33
CA ILE A 71 3.50 -1.63 6.37
C ILE A 71 3.09 -2.99 5.81
N LEU A 72 3.50 -4.04 6.50
CA LEU A 72 3.21 -5.44 6.21
C LEU A 72 2.40 -6.08 7.33
N ASN A 73 1.27 -6.70 7.01
CA ASN A 73 0.73 -7.75 7.87
C ASN A 73 1.23 -9.11 7.39
N PHE A 74 1.72 -9.90 8.32
CA PHE A 74 2.13 -11.26 8.06
C PHE A 74 1.59 -12.19 9.14
N GLY A 75 1.19 -13.40 8.76
CA GLY A 75 0.74 -14.41 9.70
C GLY A 75 0.21 -15.66 9.00
N ILE A 76 -0.17 -16.65 9.79
CA ILE A 76 -0.78 -17.86 9.27
C ILE A 76 -2.26 -17.65 8.90
N CYS A 77 -2.79 -18.53 8.05
CA CYS A 77 -4.21 -18.58 7.71
C CYS A 77 -4.70 -20.01 7.47
N GLY A 78 -6.01 -20.24 7.66
CA GLY A 78 -6.67 -21.46 7.20
C GLY A 78 -7.04 -21.36 5.72
N ALA A 79 -7.07 -22.48 5.00
CA ALA A 79 -7.44 -22.48 3.58
C ALA A 79 -8.07 -23.80 3.10
N PRO A 80 -8.83 -23.81 1.99
CA PRO A 80 -9.42 -25.04 1.46
C PRO A 80 -8.34 -26.00 0.93
N LYS A 81 -8.40 -27.27 1.33
CA LYS A 81 -7.44 -28.32 0.90
C LYS A 81 -7.38 -28.52 -0.61
N LYS A 82 -8.49 -28.28 -1.32
CA LYS A 82 -8.58 -28.54 -2.77
C LYS A 82 -7.78 -27.55 -3.62
N SER A 83 -7.54 -26.34 -3.10
CA SER A 83 -6.99 -25.22 -3.87
C SER A 83 -5.66 -24.71 -3.32
N SER A 84 -5.08 -25.38 -2.32
CA SER A 84 -3.91 -24.84 -1.62
C SER A 84 -3.12 -25.89 -0.85
N LYS A 85 -1.85 -25.60 -0.55
CA LYS A 85 -0.95 -26.47 0.23
C LYS A 85 -0.51 -25.79 1.53
N ILE A 86 -0.39 -26.56 2.61
CA ILE A 86 0.25 -26.09 3.85
C ILE A 86 1.66 -25.56 3.55
N GLY A 87 2.02 -24.42 4.12
CA GLY A 87 3.28 -23.71 3.89
C GLY A 87 3.28 -22.77 2.67
N GLU A 88 2.30 -22.88 1.78
CA GLU A 88 2.15 -21.97 0.65
C GLU A 88 1.80 -20.55 1.14
N SER A 89 2.40 -19.54 0.51
CA SER A 89 2.23 -18.13 0.89
C SER A 89 1.58 -17.34 -0.23
N PHE A 90 0.65 -16.45 0.14
CA PHE A 90 -0.13 -15.64 -0.78
C PHE A 90 -0.03 -14.16 -0.45
N LEU A 91 0.07 -13.33 -1.48
CA LEU A 91 -0.11 -11.89 -1.39
C LEU A 91 -1.60 -11.57 -1.51
N ILE A 92 -2.15 -10.77 -0.60
CA ILE A 92 -3.60 -10.56 -0.54
C ILE A 92 -3.97 -9.28 -1.30
N HIS A 93 -4.79 -9.42 -2.35
CA HIS A 93 -5.26 -8.31 -3.20
C HIS A 93 -6.69 -7.84 -2.84
N LYS A 94 -7.41 -8.62 -2.04
CA LYS A 94 -8.75 -8.28 -1.54
C LYS A 94 -8.99 -8.94 -0.20
N ILE A 95 -9.52 -8.16 0.75
CA ILE A 95 -9.95 -8.63 2.06
C ILE A 95 -11.44 -8.40 2.17
N LYS A 96 -12.21 -9.44 2.50
CA LYS A 96 -13.62 -9.32 2.88
C LYS A 96 -13.73 -9.56 4.37
N ASP A 97 -14.44 -8.71 5.09
CA ASP A 97 -14.80 -8.96 6.48
C ASP A 97 -16.16 -9.65 6.54
N GLU A 98 -16.24 -10.78 7.24
CA GLU A 98 -17.48 -11.52 7.41
C GLU A 98 -18.50 -10.69 8.20
N GLY A 99 -18.09 -10.14 9.35
CA GLY A 99 -18.99 -9.46 10.28
C GLY A 99 -19.67 -8.21 9.71
N SER A 100 -18.96 -7.40 8.91
CA SER A 100 -19.51 -6.20 8.27
C SER A 100 -19.89 -6.39 6.80
N SER A 101 -19.54 -7.53 6.19
CA SER A 101 -19.67 -7.79 4.74
C SER A 101 -18.94 -6.80 3.83
N LYS A 102 -18.09 -5.92 4.37
CA LYS A 102 -17.32 -4.94 3.59
C LYS A 102 -16.09 -5.58 2.97
N SER A 103 -15.68 -5.06 1.83
CA SER A 103 -14.42 -5.43 1.17
C SER A 103 -13.47 -4.24 1.11
N VAL A 104 -12.18 -4.52 1.23
CA VAL A 104 -11.09 -3.55 1.10
C VAL A 104 -9.96 -4.12 0.24
N TYR A 105 -9.15 -3.23 -0.35
CA TYR A 105 -8.25 -3.55 -1.45
C TYR A 105 -6.87 -2.91 -1.23
N PRO A 106 -5.85 -3.70 -0.86
CA PRO A 106 -4.45 -3.32 -1.02
C PRO A 106 -4.12 -3.18 -2.51
N ASP A 107 -3.38 -2.13 -2.88
CA ASP A 107 -3.00 -1.91 -4.28
C ASP A 107 -1.67 -2.61 -4.56
N ILE A 108 -1.70 -3.67 -5.37
CA ILE A 108 -0.49 -4.40 -5.75
C ILE A 108 0.05 -3.80 -7.04
N LEU A 109 0.89 -2.77 -6.89
CA LEU A 109 1.51 -2.03 -8.02
C LEU A 109 2.93 -2.54 -8.36
N PHE A 110 3.23 -3.79 -8.01
CA PHE A 110 4.55 -4.39 -8.20
C PHE A 110 4.42 -5.86 -8.63
N LYS A 111 5.45 -6.38 -9.30
CA LYS A 111 5.51 -7.81 -9.61
C LYS A 111 5.90 -8.60 -8.36
N SER A 112 5.02 -9.50 -7.94
CA SER A 112 5.25 -10.39 -6.81
C SER A 112 5.75 -11.77 -7.27
N PRO A 113 6.74 -12.37 -6.59
CA PRO A 113 7.14 -13.75 -6.84
C PRO A 113 6.18 -14.79 -6.23
N ILE A 114 5.26 -14.36 -5.36
CA ILE A 114 4.25 -15.22 -4.72
C ILE A 114 2.86 -14.96 -5.31
N PRO A 115 2.00 -15.99 -5.41
CA PRO A 115 0.67 -15.87 -5.99
C PRO A 115 -0.24 -14.93 -5.19
N GLU A 116 -1.19 -14.32 -5.88
CA GLU A 116 -2.18 -13.45 -5.27
C GLU A 116 -3.45 -14.24 -4.88
N SER A 117 -4.12 -13.81 -3.81
CA SER A 117 -5.39 -14.40 -3.40
C SER A 117 -6.31 -13.40 -2.71
N VAL A 118 -7.60 -13.77 -2.64
CA VAL A 118 -8.58 -13.09 -1.79
C VAL A 118 -8.54 -13.70 -0.39
N LEU A 119 -8.94 -12.93 0.61
CA LEU A 119 -8.95 -13.32 2.02
C LEU A 119 -10.29 -12.97 2.67
N LEU A 120 -10.80 -13.88 3.49
CA LEU A 120 -11.93 -13.64 4.39
C LEU A 120 -11.41 -13.45 5.82
N THR A 121 -11.68 -12.31 6.43
CA THR A 121 -11.44 -12.09 7.86
C THR A 121 -12.71 -12.43 8.64
N VAL A 122 -12.58 -13.30 9.64
CA VAL A 122 -13.66 -13.76 10.53
C VAL A 122 -13.37 -13.41 11.99
N ASP A 123 -14.40 -13.43 12.84
CA ASP A 123 -14.26 -13.12 14.27
C ASP A 123 -13.91 -14.33 15.13
N LYS A 124 -14.07 -15.53 14.60
CA LYS A 124 -13.80 -16.79 15.29
C LYS A 124 -13.08 -17.78 14.36
N PRO A 125 -12.21 -18.66 14.89
CA PRO A 125 -11.58 -19.70 14.09
C PRO A 125 -12.61 -20.56 13.35
N VAL A 126 -12.27 -20.97 12.13
CA VAL A 126 -13.11 -21.82 11.29
C VAL A 126 -12.62 -23.25 11.34
N PHE A 127 -13.45 -24.17 11.84
CA PHE A 127 -13.15 -25.60 11.89
C PHE A 127 -14.21 -26.41 11.16
N ARG A 128 -13.77 -27.38 10.36
CA ARG A 128 -14.63 -28.26 9.55
C ARG A 128 -15.68 -29.02 10.36
N ASN A 129 -15.38 -29.36 11.61
CA ASN A 129 -16.29 -30.06 12.51
C ASN A 129 -17.33 -29.13 13.19
N GLU A 130 -17.21 -27.81 13.00
CA GLU A 130 -18.04 -26.81 13.69
C GLU A 130 -18.96 -26.03 12.73
N ILE A 131 -18.73 -26.12 11.40
CA ILE A 131 -19.55 -25.44 10.39
C ILE A 131 -19.94 -26.35 9.23
N SER A 132 -21.14 -26.12 8.66
CA SER A 132 -21.70 -26.91 7.55
C SER A 132 -21.07 -26.58 6.19
N GLU A 133 -20.74 -25.31 5.96
CA GLU A 133 -20.18 -24.83 4.70
C GLU A 133 -18.84 -24.16 4.95
N LEU A 134 -17.78 -24.79 4.47
CA LEU A 134 -16.43 -24.24 4.58
C LEU A 134 -16.24 -23.10 3.57
N PRO A 135 -15.56 -22.00 3.97
CA PRO A 135 -15.14 -20.97 3.04
C PRO A 135 -14.31 -21.56 1.90
N ASN A 136 -14.52 -21.08 0.67
CA ASN A 136 -13.75 -21.49 -0.50
C ASN A 136 -12.56 -20.54 -0.78
N THR A 137 -12.04 -19.91 0.26
CA THR A 137 -10.95 -18.93 0.20
C THR A 137 -10.10 -18.98 1.47
N LEU A 138 -9.00 -18.25 1.51
CA LEU A 138 -8.16 -18.13 2.70
C LEU A 138 -8.94 -17.43 3.81
N VAL A 139 -8.69 -17.82 5.06
CA VAL A 139 -9.36 -17.27 6.24
C VAL A 139 -8.34 -16.86 7.29
N ASP A 140 -8.44 -15.64 7.77
CA ASP A 140 -7.69 -15.13 8.93
C ASP A 140 -8.61 -14.40 9.92
N MET A 141 -8.03 -13.81 10.96
CA MET A 141 -8.79 -13.05 11.96
C MET A 141 -8.34 -11.60 12.09
N GLU A 142 -7.30 -11.14 11.38
CA GLU A 142 -6.61 -9.87 11.66
C GLU A 142 -6.59 -8.87 10.49
N ALA A 143 -6.55 -9.34 9.25
CA ALA A 143 -6.17 -8.54 8.08
C ALA A 143 -7.09 -7.35 7.83
N PHE A 144 -8.41 -7.52 8.02
CA PHE A 144 -9.34 -6.40 7.84
C PHE A 144 -9.08 -5.27 8.86
N GLY A 145 -8.90 -5.61 10.13
CA GLY A 145 -8.59 -4.62 11.18
C GLY A 145 -7.26 -3.92 10.94
N PHE A 146 -6.24 -4.70 10.56
CA PHE A 146 -4.92 -4.19 10.16
C PHE A 146 -5.05 -3.17 9.01
N PHE A 147 -5.77 -3.52 7.95
CA PHE A 147 -5.91 -2.67 6.77
C PHE A 147 -6.63 -1.36 7.11
N GLN A 148 -7.72 -1.43 7.87
CA GLN A 148 -8.51 -0.25 8.25
C GLN A 148 -7.69 0.75 9.08
N ALA A 149 -6.90 0.25 10.04
CA ALA A 149 -6.01 1.11 10.82
C ALA A 149 -4.87 1.67 9.96
N SER A 150 -4.23 0.81 9.16
CA SER A 150 -3.10 1.19 8.29
C SER A 150 -3.48 2.30 7.29
N ARG A 151 -4.69 2.23 6.70
CA ARG A 151 -5.21 3.21 5.74
C ARG A 151 -5.38 4.63 6.28
N LYS A 152 -5.26 4.85 7.59
CA LYS A 152 -5.23 6.18 8.20
C LYS A 152 -3.85 6.85 8.10
N PHE A 153 -2.80 6.07 7.85
CA PHE A 153 -1.41 6.52 7.84
C PHE A 153 -0.71 6.26 6.50
N PHE A 154 -1.15 5.25 5.76
CA PHE A 154 -0.59 4.84 4.48
C PHE A 154 -1.66 4.79 3.38
N SER A 155 -1.25 5.12 2.15
CA SER A 155 -2.00 4.81 0.93
C SER A 155 -2.00 3.29 0.68
N SER A 156 -2.95 2.80 -0.13
CA SER A 156 -3.18 1.35 -0.32
C SER A 156 -1.98 0.64 -0.94
N ASP A 157 -1.19 1.31 -1.76
CA ASP A 157 0.04 0.81 -2.38
C ASP A 157 1.19 0.58 -1.39
N LYS A 158 1.08 1.19 -0.21
CA LYS A 158 2.02 1.07 0.93
C LYS A 158 1.55 0.07 1.99
N ILE A 159 0.45 -0.63 1.75
CA ILE A 159 -0.09 -1.63 2.67
C ILE A 159 0.00 -2.99 1.98
N ARG A 160 0.75 -3.91 2.58
CA ARG A 160 0.91 -5.26 2.06
C ARG A 160 0.45 -6.27 3.09
N ILE A 161 -0.12 -7.36 2.61
CA ILE A 161 -0.63 -8.43 3.47
C ILE A 161 -0.21 -9.76 2.86
N VAL A 162 0.53 -10.55 3.61
CA VAL A 162 1.00 -11.86 3.20
C VAL A 162 0.48 -12.88 4.20
N LYS A 163 -0.09 -13.98 3.70
CA LYS A 163 -0.61 -15.07 4.54
C LYS A 163 0.01 -16.38 4.12
N THR A 164 0.41 -17.17 5.11
CA THR A 164 0.97 -18.52 4.92
C THR A 164 -0.01 -19.56 5.44
N ILE A 165 -0.28 -20.59 4.65
CA ILE A 165 -1.28 -21.58 5.03
C ILE A 165 -0.77 -22.47 6.15
N SER A 166 -1.47 -22.48 7.28
CA SER A 166 -1.19 -23.36 8.43
C SER A 166 -1.93 -24.66 8.38
N ASP A 167 -3.21 -24.63 7.97
CA ASP A 167 -4.14 -25.72 8.11
C ASP A 167 -5.26 -25.68 7.06
N HIS A 168 -6.03 -26.77 7.00
CA HIS A 168 -7.16 -26.91 6.09
C HIS A 168 -8.51 -26.92 6.82
N PHE A 169 -8.70 -25.90 7.67
CA PHE A 169 -9.83 -25.74 8.58
C PHE A 169 -9.91 -26.88 9.60
N THR A 170 -8.74 -27.30 10.07
CA THR A 170 -8.57 -28.35 11.05
C THR A 170 -7.75 -27.79 12.19
N LYS A 171 -8.08 -28.13 13.43
CA LYS A 171 -7.25 -27.73 14.58
C LYS A 171 -5.81 -28.17 14.32
N LEU A 172 -4.88 -27.24 14.53
CA LEU A 172 -3.46 -27.57 14.51
C LEU A 172 -3.21 -28.55 15.65
N GLU A 173 -3.05 -29.82 15.33
CA GLU A 173 -2.59 -30.83 16.26
C GLU A 173 -1.09 -30.63 16.44
N SER A 174 -0.60 -30.70 17.68
CA SER A 174 0.83 -30.84 17.90
C SER A 174 1.28 -32.13 17.22
N GLU A 175 2.22 -32.05 16.29
CA GLU A 175 3.02 -33.24 15.95
C GLU A 175 3.59 -33.75 17.27
N LYS A 176 3.56 -35.08 17.50
CA LYS A 176 3.68 -35.74 18.82
C LYS A 176 4.92 -35.37 19.67
N GLU A 177 5.80 -34.51 19.19
CA GLU A 177 7.02 -34.04 19.86
C GLU A 177 7.15 -32.50 19.94
N ILE A 178 6.32 -31.72 19.23
CA ILE A 178 6.48 -30.27 19.07
C ILE A 178 5.14 -29.55 19.29
N GLY A 179 5.06 -28.72 20.32
CA GLY A 179 3.83 -27.97 20.66
C GLY A 179 3.40 -26.96 19.57
N ILE A 180 2.12 -26.57 19.56
CA ILE A 180 1.50 -25.67 18.56
C ILE A 180 2.34 -24.40 18.26
N PRO A 181 2.87 -23.66 19.27
CA PRO A 181 3.71 -22.49 19.01
C PRO A 181 4.92 -22.81 18.13
N SER A 182 5.58 -23.94 18.39
CA SER A 182 6.76 -24.35 17.63
C SER A 182 6.40 -24.80 16.22
N THR A 183 5.25 -25.44 16.01
CA THR A 183 4.70 -25.74 14.67
C THR A 183 4.47 -24.46 13.86
N ILE A 184 3.87 -23.43 14.47
CA ILE A 184 3.66 -22.13 13.80
C ILE A 184 4.99 -21.50 13.44
N SER A 185 5.94 -21.45 14.38
CA SER A 185 7.28 -20.92 14.10
C SER A 185 8.00 -21.68 12.99
N LEU A 186 7.84 -23.01 12.91
CA LEU A 186 8.41 -23.81 11.83
C LEU A 186 7.79 -23.45 10.47
N ARG A 187 6.46 -23.36 10.39
CA ARG A 187 5.74 -22.95 9.16
C ARG A 187 6.16 -21.57 8.68
N ILE A 188 6.30 -20.62 9.61
CA ILE A 188 6.80 -19.29 9.25
C ILE A 188 8.25 -19.35 8.79
N LYS A 189 9.09 -20.16 9.45
CA LYS A 189 10.50 -20.34 9.06
C LYS A 189 10.62 -20.91 7.64
N GLU A 190 9.78 -21.88 7.27
CA GLU A 190 9.69 -22.43 5.91
C GLU A 190 9.24 -21.37 4.89
N ALA A 191 8.34 -20.47 5.28
CA ALA A 191 7.85 -19.38 4.44
C ALA A 191 8.76 -18.13 4.40
N LEU A 192 9.84 -18.07 5.18
CA LEU A 192 10.74 -16.90 5.25
C LEU A 192 11.22 -16.41 3.87
N PRO A 193 11.64 -17.27 2.91
CA PRO A 193 12.08 -16.80 1.60
C PRO A 193 11.01 -15.94 0.88
N ASN A 194 9.74 -16.35 0.99
CA ASN A 194 8.61 -15.61 0.43
C ASN A 194 8.45 -14.24 1.11
N ILE A 195 8.48 -14.21 2.44
CA ILE A 195 8.33 -12.95 3.20
C ILE A 195 9.49 -12.00 2.90
N LEU A 196 10.72 -12.50 2.89
CA LEU A 196 11.91 -11.71 2.61
C LEU A 196 11.89 -11.15 1.18
N SER A 197 11.39 -11.93 0.20
CA SER A 197 11.21 -11.45 -1.16
C SER A 197 10.26 -10.24 -1.21
N ILE A 198 9.13 -10.27 -0.48
CA ILE A 198 8.18 -9.15 -0.41
C ILE A 198 8.77 -7.96 0.34
N LEU A 199 9.53 -8.21 1.42
CA LEU A 199 10.23 -7.16 2.17
C LEU A 199 11.33 -6.47 1.34
N SER A 200 11.88 -7.15 0.32
CA SER A 200 12.91 -6.59 -0.55
C SER A 200 12.35 -5.68 -1.64
N ILE A 201 11.05 -5.80 -1.97
CA ILE A 201 10.41 -4.99 -3.00
C ILE A 201 10.18 -3.58 -2.45
N PRO A 202 10.82 -2.53 -3.01
CA PRO A 202 10.58 -1.17 -2.56
C PRO A 202 9.14 -0.77 -2.84
N VAL A 203 8.61 0.20 -2.09
CA VAL A 203 7.49 0.98 -2.60
C VAL A 203 8.06 1.85 -3.70
N SER A 204 7.48 1.77 -4.89
CA SER A 204 7.78 2.74 -5.94
C SER A 204 7.60 4.10 -5.30
N LYS A 205 8.65 4.92 -5.25
CA LYS A 205 8.41 6.35 -5.21
C LYS A 205 7.42 6.54 -6.35
N GLY A 206 6.21 6.99 -6.06
CA GLY A 206 5.42 7.61 -7.11
C GLY A 206 6.43 8.54 -7.75
N ASN A 207 6.79 8.28 -9.01
CA ASN A 207 7.49 9.32 -9.73
C ASN A 207 6.44 10.43 -9.69
N GLU A 208 6.56 11.36 -8.74
CA GLU A 208 6.03 12.68 -8.96
C GLU A 208 6.71 13.05 -10.26
N VAL A 209 5.96 12.87 -11.35
CA VAL A 209 6.43 13.21 -12.67
C VAL A 209 6.44 14.72 -12.63
N GLU A 210 7.56 15.25 -12.12
CA GLU A 210 7.75 16.67 -12.02
C GLU A 210 8.03 17.22 -13.41
N LEU A 211 7.69 18.50 -13.54
CA LEU A 211 8.08 19.28 -14.70
C LEU A 211 9.61 19.40 -14.67
N GLN A 212 10.25 19.03 -15.77
CA GLN A 212 11.67 19.33 -15.99
C GLN A 212 11.86 20.85 -16.04
N GLN A 213 13.12 21.32 -16.01
CA GLN A 213 13.40 22.74 -15.89
C GLN A 213 12.85 23.58 -17.06
N ASN A 214 12.89 23.05 -18.29
CA ASN A 214 12.27 23.67 -19.46
C ASN A 214 10.73 23.70 -19.35
N GLU A 215 10.11 22.60 -18.89
CA GLU A 215 8.67 22.50 -18.68
C GLU A 215 8.18 23.42 -17.56
N THR A 216 8.96 23.57 -16.49
CA THR A 216 8.71 24.50 -15.39
C THR A 216 8.78 25.94 -15.89
N THR A 217 9.76 26.25 -16.73
CA THR A 217 9.89 27.58 -17.36
C THR A 217 8.69 27.86 -18.26
N ALA A 218 8.26 26.87 -19.06
CA ALA A 218 7.07 26.97 -19.91
C ALA A 218 5.79 27.17 -19.08
N PHE A 219 5.64 26.43 -17.98
CA PHE A 219 4.53 26.56 -17.05
C PHE A 219 4.43 27.97 -16.48
N LEU A 220 5.53 28.50 -15.93
CA LEU A 220 5.58 29.85 -15.38
C LEU A 220 5.26 30.90 -16.43
N PHE A 221 5.85 30.77 -17.62
CA PHE A 221 5.59 31.66 -18.73
C PHE A 221 4.10 31.66 -19.12
N ILE A 222 3.49 30.48 -19.31
CA ILE A 222 2.06 30.36 -19.66
C ILE A 222 1.19 30.97 -18.56
N ALA A 223 1.51 30.67 -17.29
CA ALA A 223 0.76 31.17 -16.14
C ALA A 223 0.77 32.70 -16.04
N GLU A 224 1.91 33.33 -16.31
CA GLU A 224 2.05 34.78 -16.34
C GLU A 224 1.39 35.38 -17.58
N PHE A 225 1.67 34.81 -18.75
CA PHE A 225 1.18 35.30 -20.04
C PHE A 225 -0.36 35.28 -20.12
N LEU A 226 -1.01 34.26 -19.54
CA LEU A 226 -2.47 34.15 -19.46
C LEU A 226 -3.07 34.79 -18.20
N ARG A 227 -2.26 35.36 -17.30
CA ARG A 227 -2.68 35.93 -16.00
C ARG A 227 -3.54 34.98 -15.16
N LEU A 228 -3.07 33.73 -15.02
CA LEU A 228 -3.79 32.67 -14.31
C LEU A 228 -3.85 32.91 -12.80
N SER A 229 -5.02 32.66 -12.21
CA SER A 229 -5.20 32.54 -10.76
C SER A 229 -4.53 31.28 -10.20
N GLU A 230 -4.38 31.21 -8.88
CA GLU A 230 -3.73 30.07 -8.22
C GLU A 230 -4.40 28.73 -8.54
N THR A 231 -5.74 28.69 -8.55
CA THR A 231 -6.50 27.49 -8.95
C THR A 231 -6.22 27.09 -10.40
N GLU A 232 -6.14 28.05 -11.31
CA GLU A 232 -5.87 27.81 -12.74
C GLU A 232 -4.42 27.36 -12.96
N ARG A 233 -3.47 27.85 -12.15
CA ARG A 233 -2.08 27.39 -12.12
C ARG A 233 -1.97 25.93 -11.71
N ILE A 234 -2.68 25.53 -10.65
CA ILE A 234 -2.75 24.13 -10.21
C ILE A 234 -3.31 23.26 -11.34
N GLN A 235 -4.44 23.66 -11.93
CA GLN A 235 -5.06 22.93 -13.04
C GLN A 235 -4.12 22.77 -14.24
N LEU A 236 -3.44 23.85 -14.65
CA LEU A 236 -2.48 23.80 -15.75
C LEU A 236 -1.32 22.83 -15.44
N LYS A 237 -0.76 22.91 -14.23
CA LYS A 237 0.31 22.02 -13.79
C LYS A 237 -0.13 20.55 -13.84
N ASP A 238 -1.33 20.25 -13.33
CA ASP A 238 -1.90 18.90 -13.37
C ASP A 238 -2.08 18.38 -14.79
N TRP A 239 -2.52 19.24 -15.72
CA TRP A 239 -2.67 18.86 -17.13
C TRP A 239 -1.32 18.60 -17.80
N MET A 240 -0.31 19.44 -17.54
CA MET A 240 1.05 19.25 -18.05
C MET A 240 1.67 17.94 -17.55
N ILE A 241 1.57 17.66 -16.26
CA ILE A 241 2.04 16.41 -15.65
C ILE A 241 1.27 15.21 -16.23
N GLY A 242 -0.05 15.30 -16.31
CA GLY A 242 -0.89 14.25 -16.87
C GLY A 242 -0.57 13.94 -18.33
N TYR A 243 -0.32 14.96 -19.16
CA TYR A 243 0.09 14.80 -20.55
C TYR A 243 1.42 14.05 -20.66
N LYS A 244 2.40 14.42 -19.84
CA LYS A 244 3.71 13.75 -19.77
C LYS A 244 3.59 12.29 -19.36
N ILE A 245 2.75 11.99 -18.37
CA ILE A 245 2.47 10.61 -17.94
C ILE A 245 1.84 9.78 -19.07
N ARG A 246 0.86 10.34 -19.79
CA ARG A 246 0.14 9.61 -20.84
C ARG A 246 0.95 9.40 -22.11
N THR A 247 1.73 10.40 -22.52
CA THR A 247 2.37 10.43 -23.84
C THR A 247 3.87 10.18 -23.81
N GLY A 248 4.52 10.36 -22.65
CA GLY A 248 5.97 10.39 -22.53
C GLY A 248 6.63 11.64 -23.14
N ASN A 249 5.85 12.57 -23.72
CA ASN A 249 6.37 13.77 -24.38
C ASN A 249 6.53 14.94 -23.39
N SER A 250 7.40 15.89 -23.75
CA SER A 250 7.54 17.15 -23.02
C SER A 250 6.26 17.98 -23.07
N SER A 251 5.78 18.39 -21.91
CA SER A 251 4.63 19.27 -21.75
C SER A 251 4.89 20.71 -22.23
N GLU A 252 6.14 21.10 -22.49
CA GLU A 252 6.48 22.41 -23.08
C GLU A 252 5.77 22.68 -24.41
N GLN A 253 5.37 21.62 -25.14
CA GLN A 253 4.68 21.72 -26.43
C GLN A 253 3.39 22.55 -26.40
N GLY A 254 2.75 22.72 -25.23
CA GLY A 254 1.58 23.60 -25.10
C GLY A 254 1.87 25.05 -25.47
N LEU A 255 3.14 25.51 -25.40
CA LEU A 255 3.54 26.83 -25.92
C LEU A 255 3.25 26.97 -27.42
N ASN A 256 3.29 25.89 -28.19
CA ASN A 256 3.01 25.94 -29.64
C ASN A 256 1.51 26.11 -29.93
N ILE A 257 0.63 25.70 -29.02
CA ILE A 257 -0.81 25.94 -29.12
C ILE A 257 -1.11 27.43 -29.01
N LEU A 258 -0.40 28.12 -28.11
CA LEU A 258 -0.49 29.57 -27.98
C LEU A 258 0.10 30.32 -29.20
N LYS A 259 0.98 29.69 -29.99
CA LYS A 259 1.55 30.26 -31.23
C LYS A 259 0.64 30.11 -32.45
N ASN A 260 -0.08 29.00 -32.56
CA ASN A 260 -0.69 28.58 -33.83
C ASN A 260 -2.22 28.72 -33.89
N ALA A 261 -2.90 29.01 -32.78
CA ALA A 261 -4.35 29.16 -32.78
C ALA A 261 -4.77 30.56 -33.27
N ASN A 262 -5.15 30.65 -34.55
CA ASN A 262 -5.98 31.67 -35.21
C ASN A 262 -6.35 32.91 -34.37
N GLY A 263 -5.38 33.79 -34.14
CA GLY A 263 -5.63 35.21 -33.86
C GLY A 263 -5.92 35.61 -32.41
N THR A 264 -5.41 34.92 -31.37
CA THR A 264 -5.59 35.44 -30.00
C THR A 264 -4.33 35.81 -29.25
N LEU A 265 -3.15 35.23 -29.50
CA LEU A 265 -1.99 35.52 -28.66
C LEU A 265 -0.66 35.52 -29.42
N ASN A 266 -0.12 36.72 -29.67
CA ASN A 266 1.24 36.88 -30.15
C ASN A 266 2.18 36.88 -28.94
N LEU A 267 3.08 35.89 -28.84
CA LEU A 267 4.09 35.81 -27.78
C LEU A 267 5.07 36.99 -27.76
N LYS A 268 5.03 37.89 -28.77
CA LYS A 268 5.75 39.16 -28.77
C LYS A 268 5.07 40.26 -27.92
N GLU A 269 3.83 40.07 -27.49
CA GLU A 269 3.15 40.99 -26.55
C GLU A 269 3.41 40.57 -25.09
N ALA A 270 3.31 41.53 -24.16
CA ALA A 270 3.60 41.35 -22.73
C ALA A 270 2.56 40.52 -21.94
N GLY A 271 1.76 39.67 -22.61
CA GLY A 271 0.66 38.90 -22.02
C GLY A 271 -0.73 39.30 -22.54
N VAL A 272 -1.75 38.49 -22.21
CA VAL A 272 -3.16 38.78 -22.51
C VAL A 272 -3.57 40.14 -21.92
N LYS A 273 -4.42 40.89 -22.63
CA LYS A 273 -4.91 42.19 -22.18
C LYS A 273 -6.09 42.03 -21.22
N THR A 274 -6.89 40.99 -21.41
CA THR A 274 -8.09 40.73 -20.60
C THR A 274 -8.08 39.35 -19.93
N ARG A 275 -8.86 39.20 -18.85
CA ARG A 275 -9.04 37.90 -18.17
C ARG A 275 -9.80 36.89 -19.04
N GLU A 276 -10.65 37.37 -19.95
CA GLU A 276 -11.39 36.52 -20.88
C GLU A 276 -10.47 35.88 -21.92
N GLU A 277 -9.50 36.63 -22.45
CA GLU A 277 -8.44 36.11 -23.33
C GLU A 277 -7.58 35.04 -22.62
N GLY A 278 -7.23 35.29 -21.36
CA GLY A 278 -6.52 34.31 -20.51
C GLY A 278 -7.28 32.99 -20.38
N ARG A 279 -8.59 33.05 -20.15
CA ARG A 279 -9.46 31.86 -20.07
C ARG A 279 -9.58 31.12 -21.40
N LYS A 280 -9.68 31.84 -22.52
CA LYS A 280 -9.70 31.22 -23.86
C LYS A 280 -8.39 30.47 -24.14
N GLY A 281 -7.25 31.07 -23.81
CA GLY A 281 -5.94 30.42 -23.90
C GLY A 281 -5.82 29.19 -23.01
N LEU A 282 -6.28 29.26 -21.76
CA LEU A 282 -6.29 28.13 -20.83
C LEU A 282 -7.18 26.98 -21.34
N TYR A 283 -8.34 27.30 -21.94
CA TYR A 283 -9.22 26.29 -22.53
C TYR A 283 -8.59 25.58 -23.72
N ALA A 284 -7.87 26.31 -24.59
CA ALA A 284 -7.13 25.69 -25.71
C ALA A 284 -6.03 24.74 -25.20
N LEU A 285 -5.29 25.14 -24.16
CA LEU A 285 -4.29 24.29 -23.51
C LEU A 285 -4.91 23.05 -22.87
N LYS A 286 -6.09 23.18 -22.26
CA LYS A 286 -6.84 22.03 -21.73
C LYS A 286 -7.12 21.00 -22.82
N GLN A 287 -7.63 21.43 -23.97
CA GLN A 287 -7.95 20.53 -25.09
C GLN A 287 -6.69 19.80 -25.61
N PHE A 288 -5.57 20.52 -25.72
CA PHE A 288 -4.31 19.92 -26.13
C PHE A 288 -3.75 18.93 -25.11
N TYR A 289 -3.66 19.31 -23.84
CA TYR A 289 -3.07 18.42 -22.85
C TYR A 289 -3.95 17.20 -22.57
N GLN A 290 -5.27 17.30 -22.77
CA GLN A 290 -6.22 16.21 -22.51
C GLN A 290 -6.54 15.32 -23.73
N SER A 291 -6.07 15.67 -24.94
CA SER A 291 -6.10 14.79 -26.11
C SER A 291 -5.09 13.65 -25.98
#